data_AF-G0QNP6-F1
#
_entry.id   AF-G0QNP6-F1
#
_cell.length_a   1.000
_cell.length_b   1.000
_cell.length_c   1.000
_cell.angle_alpha   90.00
_cell.angle_beta   90.00
_cell.angle_gamma   90.00
#
_symmetry.space_group_name_H-M   'P 1'
#
loop_
_entity.id
_entity.type
_entity.pdbx_description
1 polymer ?
#
loop_
_entity_poly.entity_id
_entity_poly.type
_entity_poly.pdbx_seq_one_letter_code
_entity_poly.pdbx_strand_id
1 'polypeptide(L)'
;MDQCQFKVPDLKQRQQAIGSLAGTPIKLKKAIQSIMNKFQQIKSPNLNDWLWDHDEDGQNFEIIDDDVMIYRACKIMSHEICHMLGMKHCIFYHCLMNGANHQQEMYQQPLQLCVVCRYQGLMEFCQKMKVFNEKDSLIYKELYQTILEAYGKYII
;
A
#
# COMPACT_ATOMS: atom_id res chain seq x y z
N MET A 1 13.48 -30.79 -14.66
CA MET A 1 14.74 -30.23 -14.09
C MET A 1 14.28 -29.53 -12.84
N ASP A 2 14.20 -30.29 -11.75
CA ASP A 2 13.35 -29.96 -10.60
C ASP A 2 14.21 -29.42 -9.47
N GLN A 3 14.94 -28.34 -9.74
CA GLN A 3 15.84 -27.74 -8.77
C GLN A 3 15.41 -26.30 -8.48
N CYS A 4 15.07 -26.06 -7.21
CA CYS A 4 14.79 -24.74 -6.65
C CYS A 4 15.91 -23.75 -7.02
N GLN A 5 15.54 -22.64 -7.64
CA GLN A 5 16.50 -21.59 -8.03
C GLN A 5 16.91 -20.73 -6.83
N PHE A 6 15.97 -20.48 -5.92
CA PHE A 6 16.20 -19.64 -4.74
C PHE A 6 17.19 -20.26 -3.75
N LYS A 7 18.11 -19.42 -3.25
CA LYS A 7 19.05 -19.76 -2.18
C LYS A 7 18.82 -18.88 -0.98
N VAL A 8 18.58 -19.49 0.18
CA VAL A 8 18.40 -18.77 1.43
C VAL A 8 19.66 -17.91 1.73
N PRO A 9 19.54 -16.57 1.89
CA PRO A 9 20.70 -15.69 2.00
C PRO A 9 21.53 -15.95 3.27
N ASP A 10 22.85 -16.03 3.12
CA ASP A 10 23.78 -16.23 4.24
C ASP A 10 23.94 -14.97 5.13
N LEU A 11 24.75 -15.06 6.19
CA LEU A 11 24.98 -13.93 7.10
C LEU A 11 25.61 -12.73 6.38
N LYS A 12 26.54 -12.96 5.45
CA LYS A 12 27.24 -11.90 4.73
C LYS A 12 26.28 -11.19 3.78
N GLN A 13 25.48 -11.93 3.03
CA GLN A 13 24.45 -11.39 2.14
C GLN A 13 23.41 -10.57 2.92
N ARG A 14 22.96 -11.06 4.09
CA ARG A 14 22.04 -10.30 4.97
C ARG A 14 22.66 -9.03 5.54
N GLN A 15 23.96 -9.05 5.87
CA GLN A 15 24.69 -7.86 6.30
C GLN A 15 24.85 -6.85 5.18
N GLN A 16 25.11 -7.31 3.95
CA GLN A 16 25.21 -6.46 2.77
C GLN A 16 23.86 -5.80 2.44
N ALA A 17 22.74 -6.50 2.62
CA ALA A 17 21.39 -5.96 2.36
C ALA A 17 21.01 -4.76 3.26
N ILE A 18 21.64 -4.61 4.43
CA ILE A 18 21.46 -3.42 5.30
C ILE A 18 22.05 -2.16 4.65
N GLY A 19 22.95 -2.32 3.67
CA GLY A 19 23.66 -1.23 3.04
C GLY A 19 24.77 -0.64 3.91
N SER A 20 25.32 0.49 3.47
CA SER A 20 26.37 1.18 4.19
C SER A 20 25.85 1.82 5.49
N LEU A 21 26.45 1.45 6.62
CA LEU A 21 26.26 2.13 7.90
C LEU A 21 27.26 3.27 8.13
N ALA A 22 27.92 3.75 7.06
CA ALA A 22 28.81 4.89 7.13
C ALA A 22 28.00 6.17 7.43
N GLY A 23 28.46 6.97 8.39
CA GLY A 23 27.74 8.17 8.85
C GLY A 23 26.67 7.92 9.92
N THR A 24 26.30 6.66 10.18
CA THR A 24 25.31 6.32 11.21
C THR A 24 25.90 6.43 12.63
N PRO A 25 25.18 7.01 13.62
CA PRO A 25 25.64 7.07 14.99
C PRO A 25 26.02 5.69 15.57
N ILE A 26 27.12 5.61 16.34
CA ILE A 26 27.66 4.34 16.89
C ILE A 26 26.60 3.57 17.70
N LYS A 27 25.75 4.27 18.46
CA LYS A 27 24.65 3.65 19.22
C LYS A 27 23.69 2.91 18.30
N LEU A 28 23.31 3.53 17.19
CA LEU A 28 22.39 2.95 16.21
C LEU A 28 23.05 1.80 15.46
N LYS A 29 24.32 1.92 15.06
CA LYS A 29 25.10 0.82 14.46
C LYS A 29 25.13 -0.42 15.36
N LYS A 30 25.41 -0.24 16.65
CA LYS A 30 25.39 -1.34 17.64
C LYS A 30 23.99 -1.92 17.86
N ALA A 31 22.96 -1.07 17.87
CA ALA A 31 21.58 -1.52 18.01
C ALA A 31 21.16 -2.40 16.82
N ILE A 32 21.42 -1.97 15.59
CA ILE A 32 21.15 -2.73 14.37
C ILE A 32 21.85 -4.08 14.42
N GLN A 33 23.16 -4.11 14.72
CA GLN A 33 23.93 -5.35 14.83
C GLN A 33 23.39 -6.29 15.92
N SER A 34 22.90 -5.75 17.03
CA SER A 34 22.33 -6.55 18.14
C SER A 34 20.99 -7.19 17.79
N ILE A 35 20.13 -6.49 17.04
CA ILE A 35 18.81 -7.02 16.66
C ILE A 35 18.88 -7.99 15.48
N MET A 36 19.91 -7.93 14.63
CA MET A 36 20.03 -8.81 13.45
C MET A 36 19.87 -10.29 13.80
N ASN A 37 20.47 -10.74 14.90
CA ASN A 37 20.41 -12.14 15.31
C ASN A 37 19.10 -12.51 16.03
N LYS A 38 18.19 -11.55 16.25
CA LYS A 38 16.87 -11.79 16.86
C LYS A 38 15.81 -12.19 15.84
N PHE A 39 16.05 -11.93 14.55
CA PHE A 39 15.11 -12.28 13.49
C PHE A 39 15.41 -13.68 12.95
N GLN A 40 14.36 -14.49 12.80
CA GLN A 40 14.45 -15.80 12.17
C GLN A 40 14.67 -15.63 10.67
N GLN A 41 15.56 -16.46 10.12
CA GLN A 41 15.80 -16.53 8.69
C GLN A 41 14.61 -17.21 8.00
N ILE A 42 14.32 -16.80 6.76
CA ILE A 42 13.35 -17.50 5.92
C ILE A 42 13.83 -18.94 5.69
N LYS A 43 12.89 -19.89 5.66
CA LYS A 43 13.18 -21.29 5.33
C LYS A 43 13.36 -21.42 3.82
N SER A 44 14.05 -22.47 3.39
CA SER A 44 14.03 -22.85 1.98
C SER A 44 12.58 -23.07 1.53
N PRO A 45 12.21 -22.59 0.33
CA PRO A 45 10.87 -22.79 -0.19
C PRO A 45 10.60 -24.28 -0.41
N ASN A 46 9.33 -24.67 -0.33
CA ASN A 46 8.84 -25.99 -0.70
C ASN A 46 8.42 -26.00 -2.16
N LEU A 47 8.20 -27.20 -2.70
CA LEU A 47 7.60 -27.38 -4.01
C LEU A 47 6.23 -26.67 -4.07
N ASN A 48 6.05 -25.81 -5.08
CA ASN A 48 4.92 -24.89 -5.31
C ASN A 48 4.92 -23.57 -4.52
N ASP A 49 5.92 -23.30 -3.68
CA ASP A 49 6.10 -21.95 -3.15
C ASP A 49 6.59 -21.03 -4.28
N TRP A 50 6.17 -19.76 -4.31
CA TRP A 50 6.55 -18.82 -5.37
C TRP A 50 8.07 -18.75 -5.61
N LEU A 51 8.84 -18.64 -4.52
CA LEU A 51 10.31 -18.61 -4.52
C LEU A 51 10.96 -19.94 -4.94
N TRP A 52 10.20 -21.02 -5.09
CA TRP A 52 10.72 -22.27 -5.65
C TRP A 52 11.00 -22.12 -7.15
N ASP A 53 10.05 -21.49 -7.85
CA ASP A 53 10.04 -21.35 -9.31
C ASP A 53 10.63 -20.03 -9.80
N HIS A 54 10.67 -19.02 -8.93
CA HIS A 54 11.08 -17.66 -9.28
C HIS A 54 12.30 -17.23 -8.46
N ASP A 55 13.34 -16.77 -9.17
CA ASP A 55 14.47 -16.09 -8.55
C ASP A 55 14.12 -14.62 -8.31
N GLU A 56 14.53 -14.08 -7.17
CA GLU A 56 14.30 -12.69 -6.79
C GLU A 56 15.60 -12.08 -6.28
N ASP A 57 16.01 -10.95 -6.89
CA ASP A 57 17.25 -10.25 -6.57
C ASP A 57 17.23 -9.58 -5.17
N GLY A 58 16.06 -9.52 -4.53
CA GLY A 58 15.83 -8.85 -3.24
C GLY A 58 15.84 -7.32 -3.32
N GLN A 59 15.48 -6.67 -2.22
CA GLN A 59 15.48 -5.21 -2.11
C GLN A 59 16.77 -4.71 -1.44
N ASN A 60 17.45 -3.75 -2.08
CA ASN A 60 18.52 -2.97 -1.45
C ASN A 60 18.20 -1.48 -1.53
N PHE A 61 18.72 -0.70 -0.57
CA PHE A 61 18.43 0.74 -0.45
C PHE A 61 19.26 1.61 -1.42
N GLU A 62 20.08 1.02 -2.28
CA GLU A 62 21.03 1.78 -3.12
C GLU A 62 20.41 2.29 -4.44
N ILE A 63 19.14 1.94 -4.75
CA ILE A 63 18.53 2.14 -6.09
C ILE A 63 17.25 3.01 -6.03
N ILE A 64 17.07 3.87 -5.03
CA ILE A 64 15.79 4.57 -4.84
C ILE A 64 15.94 6.10 -4.97
N ASP A 65 15.15 6.70 -5.87
CA ASP A 65 14.75 8.11 -5.79
C ASP A 65 13.67 8.21 -4.69
N ASP A 66 14.12 8.51 -3.47
CA ASP A 66 13.36 8.37 -2.22
C ASP A 66 11.98 9.03 -2.26
N ASP A 67 11.89 10.23 -2.84
CA ASP A 67 10.65 11.01 -2.83
C ASP A 67 9.59 10.40 -3.75
N VAL A 68 10.00 9.89 -4.93
CA VAL A 68 9.08 9.29 -5.90
C VAL A 68 8.57 7.93 -5.42
N MET A 69 9.45 7.13 -4.82
CA MET A 69 9.07 5.82 -4.27
C MET A 69 8.15 5.95 -3.07
N ILE A 70 8.47 6.83 -2.12
CA ILE A 70 7.59 7.08 -0.96
C ILE A 70 6.23 7.59 -1.43
N TYR A 71 6.19 8.53 -2.37
CA TYR A 71 4.93 9.03 -2.93
C TYR A 71 4.08 7.89 -3.54
N ARG A 72 4.67 7.03 -4.38
CA ARG A 72 3.97 5.91 -5.02
C ARG A 72 3.50 4.87 -4.01
N ALA A 73 4.35 4.53 -3.03
CA ALA A 73 4.01 3.59 -1.97
C ALA A 73 2.87 4.12 -1.09
N CYS A 74 2.95 5.38 -0.64
CA CYS A 74 1.88 6.02 0.13
C CYS A 74 0.57 6.09 -0.65
N LYS A 75 0.63 6.30 -1.98
CA LYS A 75 -0.55 6.33 -2.83
C LYS A 75 -1.23 4.97 -2.94
N ILE A 76 -0.47 3.91 -3.24
CA ILE A 76 -0.98 2.54 -3.29
C ILE A 76 -1.53 2.14 -1.92
N MET A 77 -0.77 2.38 -0.86
CA MET A 77 -1.22 2.10 0.51
C MET A 77 -2.52 2.84 0.84
N SER A 78 -2.66 4.10 0.44
CA SER A 78 -3.91 4.86 0.66
C SER A 78 -5.09 4.26 -0.11
N HIS A 79 -4.87 3.78 -1.35
CA HIS A 79 -5.87 3.09 -2.15
C HIS A 79 -6.34 1.78 -1.46
N GLU A 80 -5.40 0.96 -1.01
CA GLU A 80 -5.72 -0.31 -0.34
C GLU A 80 -6.38 -0.10 1.04
N ILE A 81 -5.98 0.93 1.80
CA ILE A 81 -6.66 1.30 3.04
C ILE A 81 -8.12 1.67 2.76
N CYS A 82 -8.39 2.39 1.66
CA CYS A 82 -9.77 2.70 1.28
C CYS A 82 -10.57 1.42 0.99
N HIS A 83 -9.97 0.41 0.35
CA HIS A 83 -10.60 -0.91 0.20
C HIS A 83 -10.87 -1.59 1.55
N MET A 84 -9.93 -1.53 2.51
CA MET A 84 -10.14 -2.05 3.87
C MET A 84 -11.30 -1.34 4.59
N LEU A 85 -11.54 -0.06 4.28
CA LEU A 85 -12.66 0.72 4.81
C LEU A 85 -14.01 0.43 4.11
N GLY A 86 -14.02 -0.39 3.05
CA GLY A 86 -15.21 -0.82 2.33
C GLY A 86 -15.44 -0.11 0.99
N MET A 87 -14.54 0.79 0.59
CA MET A 87 -14.70 1.55 -0.66
C MET A 87 -14.41 0.66 -1.87
N LYS A 88 -15.23 0.79 -2.91
CA LYS A 88 -15.01 0.15 -4.23
C LYS A 88 -14.29 1.11 -5.18
N HIS A 89 -13.85 0.58 -6.31
CA HIS A 89 -13.29 1.43 -7.36
C HIS A 89 -14.29 2.51 -7.80
N CYS A 90 -13.79 3.73 -7.98
CA CYS A 90 -14.53 4.88 -8.46
C CYS A 90 -14.58 4.87 -9.98
N ILE A 91 -15.79 4.98 -10.53
CA ILE A 91 -16.04 5.17 -11.97
C ILE A 91 -16.53 6.59 -12.31
N PHE A 92 -16.72 7.43 -11.30
CA PHE A 92 -17.41 8.73 -11.43
C PHE A 92 -16.50 9.89 -11.79
N TYR A 93 -15.29 9.89 -11.25
CA TYR A 93 -14.34 11.01 -11.34
C TYR A 93 -12.92 10.48 -11.37
N HIS A 94 -11.98 11.32 -11.79
CA HIS A 94 -10.56 11.07 -11.58
C HIS A 94 -10.26 11.14 -10.08
N CYS A 95 -9.92 9.99 -9.49
CA CYS A 95 -9.95 9.72 -8.06
C CYS A 95 -8.84 8.73 -7.70
N LEU A 96 -8.30 8.84 -6.48
CA LEU A 96 -7.42 7.82 -5.92
C LEU A 96 -7.99 6.40 -6.04
N MET A 97 -9.32 6.24 -5.99
CA MET A 97 -9.98 4.94 -6.09
C MET A 97 -10.29 4.50 -7.53
N ASN A 98 -9.78 5.13 -8.59
CA ASN A 98 -9.98 4.58 -9.93
C ASN A 98 -9.30 3.20 -10.04
N GLY A 99 -9.95 2.25 -10.72
CA GLY A 99 -9.32 0.96 -11.00
C GLY A 99 -8.08 1.13 -11.88
N ALA A 100 -7.08 0.28 -11.66
CA ALA A 100 -5.87 0.23 -12.48
C ALA A 100 -5.49 -1.22 -12.78
N ASN A 101 -5.11 -1.52 -14.02
CA ASN A 101 -4.62 -2.85 -14.40
C ASN A 101 -3.11 -3.00 -14.19
N HIS A 102 -2.37 -1.89 -14.15
CA HIS A 102 -0.93 -1.89 -13.99
C HIS A 102 -0.41 -0.63 -13.28
N GLN A 103 0.84 -0.67 -12.82
CA GLN A 103 1.45 0.38 -11.99
C GLN A 103 1.43 1.77 -12.65
N GLN A 104 1.68 1.87 -13.96
CA GLN A 104 1.65 3.16 -14.65
C GLN A 104 0.27 3.85 -14.61
N GLU A 105 -0.83 3.10 -14.78
CA GLU A 105 -2.18 3.64 -14.64
C GLU A 105 -2.39 4.17 -13.21
N MET A 106 -2.01 3.38 -12.21
CA MET A 106 -2.07 3.81 -10.81
C MET A 106 -1.27 5.10 -10.57
N TYR A 107 -0.09 5.25 -11.19
CA TYR A 107 0.74 6.45 -11.02
C TYR A 107 0.11 7.71 -11.63
N GLN A 108 -0.70 7.59 -12.68
CA GLN A 108 -1.39 8.72 -13.32
C GLN A 108 -2.61 9.22 -12.53
N GLN A 109 -3.17 8.42 -11.63
CA GLN A 109 -4.32 8.82 -10.80
C GLN A 109 -3.96 9.97 -9.82
N PRO A 110 -4.92 10.69 -9.23
CA PRO A 110 -4.61 11.65 -8.18
C PRO A 110 -4.40 10.92 -6.86
N LEU A 111 -3.70 11.54 -5.91
CA LEU A 111 -3.66 11.04 -4.53
C LEU A 111 -4.98 11.36 -3.78
N GLN A 112 -5.74 12.34 -4.26
CA GLN A 112 -6.98 12.78 -3.63
C GLN A 112 -8.16 11.88 -3.99
N LEU A 113 -9.00 11.57 -2.99
CA LEU A 113 -10.34 11.03 -3.22
C LEU A 113 -11.24 12.07 -3.89
N CYS A 114 -12.16 11.66 -4.76
CA CYS A 114 -13.16 12.56 -5.32
C CYS A 114 -14.29 12.87 -4.31
N VAL A 115 -15.22 13.73 -4.69
CA VAL A 115 -16.37 14.11 -3.86
C VAL A 115 -17.19 12.88 -3.44
N VAL A 116 -17.49 11.97 -4.37
CA VAL A 116 -18.27 10.75 -4.10
C VAL A 116 -17.55 9.83 -3.13
N CYS A 117 -16.29 9.52 -3.40
CA CYS A 117 -15.49 8.63 -2.57
C CYS A 117 -15.23 9.20 -1.18
N ARG A 118 -15.02 10.52 -1.05
CA ARG A 118 -14.95 11.16 0.26
C ARG A 118 -16.23 10.94 1.05
N TYR A 119 -17.40 11.18 0.46
CA TYR A 119 -18.67 11.00 1.16
C TYR A 119 -18.97 9.54 1.49
N GLN A 120 -18.81 8.63 0.54
CA GLN A 120 -19.07 7.21 0.77
C GLN A 120 -18.12 6.63 1.84
N GLY A 121 -16.82 6.91 1.73
CA GLY A 121 -15.81 6.44 2.67
C GLY A 121 -16.00 7.02 4.08
N LEU A 122 -16.28 8.32 4.20
CA LEU A 122 -16.58 8.97 5.49
C LEU A 122 -17.87 8.44 6.09
N MET A 123 -18.91 8.20 5.30
CA MET A 123 -20.20 7.74 5.81
C MET A 123 -20.14 6.31 6.35
N GLU A 124 -19.57 5.39 5.59
CA GLU A 124 -19.42 4.00 6.06
C GLU A 124 -18.50 3.91 7.28
N PHE A 125 -17.39 4.64 7.29
CA PHE A 125 -16.48 4.69 8.44
C PHE A 125 -17.16 5.28 9.68
N CYS A 126 -17.80 6.44 9.56
CA CYS A 126 -18.38 7.12 10.71
C CYS A 126 -19.65 6.47 11.23
N GLN A 127 -20.44 5.79 10.39
CA GLN A 127 -21.55 4.95 10.84
C GLN A 127 -21.06 3.74 11.64
N LYS A 128 -19.99 3.06 11.18
CA LYS A 128 -19.40 1.91 11.90
C LYS A 128 -18.74 2.34 13.21
N MET A 129 -18.05 3.48 13.22
CA MET A 129 -17.31 3.99 14.38
C MET A 129 -18.15 4.87 15.33
N LYS A 130 -19.41 5.16 14.99
CA LYS A 130 -20.31 6.07 15.74
C LYS A 130 -19.73 7.45 16.00
N VAL A 131 -18.87 7.96 15.11
CA VAL A 131 -18.15 9.23 15.28
C VAL A 131 -19.06 10.44 14.99
N PHE A 132 -20.11 10.25 14.17
CA PHE A 132 -21.08 11.29 13.84
C PHE A 132 -22.37 11.13 14.63
N ASN A 133 -22.98 12.26 14.98
CA ASN A 133 -24.33 12.27 15.55
C ASN A 133 -25.39 12.10 14.44
N GLU A 134 -26.66 11.90 14.83
CA GLU A 134 -27.77 11.68 13.89
C GLU A 134 -27.95 12.83 12.88
N LYS A 135 -27.66 14.07 13.25
CA LYS A 135 -27.79 15.24 12.37
C LYS A 135 -26.71 15.27 11.30
N ASP A 136 -25.47 14.97 11.65
CA ASP A 136 -24.37 14.92 10.68
C ASP A 136 -24.65 13.84 9.62
N SER A 137 -25.12 12.66 10.05
CA SER A 137 -25.49 11.56 9.15
C SER A 137 -26.58 11.95 8.14
N LEU A 138 -27.53 12.81 8.55
CA LEU A 138 -28.61 13.30 7.69
C LEU A 138 -28.11 14.25 6.59
N ILE A 139 -27.27 15.22 6.96
CA ILE A 139 -26.68 16.19 6.00
C ILE A 139 -25.90 15.46 4.91
N TYR A 140 -25.09 14.48 5.31
CA TYR A 140 -24.32 13.70 4.36
C TYR A 140 -25.19 12.80 3.47
N LYS A 141 -26.29 12.24 4.00
CA LYS A 141 -27.24 11.45 3.21
C LYS A 141 -27.94 12.29 2.14
N GLU A 142 -28.36 13.50 2.49
CA GLU A 142 -28.96 14.46 1.54
C GLU A 142 -27.98 14.85 0.43
N LEU A 143 -26.72 15.10 0.79
CA LEU A 143 -25.69 15.46 -0.17
C LEU A 143 -25.35 14.29 -1.11
N TYR A 144 -25.24 13.07 -0.59
CA TYR A 144 -25.06 11.87 -1.41
C TYR A 144 -26.21 11.69 -2.41
N GLN A 145 -27.44 11.84 -1.94
CA GLN A 145 -28.63 11.73 -2.78
C GLN A 145 -28.65 12.82 -3.87
N THR A 146 -28.27 14.06 -3.52
CA THR A 146 -28.17 15.17 -4.46
C THR A 146 -27.13 14.90 -5.55
N ILE A 147 -25.98 14.32 -5.20
CA ILE A 147 -24.93 13.95 -6.16
C ILE A 147 -25.43 12.83 -7.08
N LEU A 148 -26.11 11.81 -6.53
CA LEU A 148 -26.74 10.75 -7.33
C LEU A 148 -27.81 11.30 -8.27
N GLU A 149 -28.63 12.26 -7.86
CA GLU A 149 -29.64 12.85 -8.73
C GLU A 149 -29.01 13.70 -9.85
N ALA A 150 -27.99 14.50 -9.51
CA ALA A 150 -27.33 15.38 -10.47
C ALA A 150 -26.50 14.63 -11.51
N TYR A 151 -25.81 13.56 -11.09
CA TYR A 151 -24.83 12.86 -11.91
C TYR A 151 -25.15 11.39 -12.18
N GLY A 152 -26.23 10.85 -11.59
CA GLY A 152 -26.64 9.44 -11.67
C GLY A 152 -26.85 8.90 -13.08
N LYS A 153 -27.27 9.75 -14.01
CA LYS A 153 -27.45 9.39 -15.42
C LYS A 153 -26.14 9.17 -16.19
N TYR A 154 -25.01 9.61 -15.63
CA TYR A 154 -23.66 9.37 -16.17
C TYR A 154 -22.97 8.19 -15.46
N ILE A 155 -23.71 7.49 -14.57
CA ILE A 155 -23.35 6.26 -13.87
C ILE A 155 -23.92 5.09 -14.68
N ILE A 156 -23.34 4.78 -15.85
CA ILE A 156 -23.52 3.51 -16.56
C ILE A 156 -22.14 3.07 -17.05
#